data_AF-A0A427AMY3-F1
#
_entry.id   AF-A0A427AMY3-F1
#
_cell.length_a   1.000
_cell.length_b   1.000
_cell.length_c   1.000
_cell.angle_alpha   90.00
_cell.angle_beta   90.00
_cell.angle_gamma   90.00
#
_symmetry.space_group_name_H-M   'P 1'
#
loop_
_entity.id
_entity.type
_entity.pdbx_description
1 polymer ?
#
loop_
_entity_poly.entity_id
_entity_poly.type
_entity_poly.pdbx_seq_one_letter_code
_entity_poly.pdbx_strand_id
1 'polypeptide(L)'
;MLWFQCIPGDRIKEEMRNVDVLSEDRLNELLQSFLNDFKERKLEENGWPTSICAYKVSKVAVSAYTKILAKKYPNICINCVHPGVVKTDMNCNTGELPVEEGAQRPVVTAKGEDEEAAVVKVCFPFFPDFRTTMLRSLLWRCRDDAERDLHRRGEATELLL
;
A
#
# COMPACT_ATOMS: atom_id res chain seq x y z
N MET A 1 -10.02 2.80 7.74
CA MET A 1 -9.15 2.40 6.60
C MET A 1 -10.02 1.61 5.60
N LEU A 2 -10.61 2.32 4.63
CA LEU A 2 -11.72 1.85 3.78
C LEU A 2 -11.35 0.74 2.77
N TRP A 3 -10.05 0.56 2.47
CA TRP A 3 -9.61 -0.36 1.42
C TRP A 3 -9.91 -1.82 1.70
N PHE A 4 -9.82 -2.29 2.95
CA PHE A 4 -10.10 -3.70 3.26
C PHE A 4 -11.55 -4.11 2.93
N GLN A 5 -12.50 -3.17 2.94
CA GLN A 5 -13.89 -3.42 2.54
C GLN A 5 -14.01 -3.75 1.04
N CYS A 6 -12.99 -3.44 0.23
CA CYS A 6 -12.96 -3.77 -1.19
C CYS A 6 -12.66 -5.24 -1.49
N ILE A 7 -12.28 -6.04 -0.48
CA ILE A 7 -12.11 -7.50 -0.62
C ILE A 7 -13.42 -8.18 -0.21
N PRO A 8 -14.13 -8.87 -1.12
CA PRO A 8 -15.37 -9.56 -0.78
C PRO A 8 -15.17 -10.69 0.24
N GLY A 9 -14.17 -11.54 0.03
CA GLY A 9 -13.92 -12.72 0.86
C GLY A 9 -13.42 -12.37 2.27
N ASP A 10 -14.20 -12.75 3.28
CA ASP A 10 -13.91 -12.42 4.68
C ASP A 10 -12.61 -13.03 5.19
N ARG A 11 -12.28 -14.25 4.73
CA ARG A 11 -11.01 -14.90 5.07
C ARG A 11 -9.81 -14.06 4.62
N ILE A 12 -9.77 -13.67 3.34
CA ILE A 12 -8.67 -12.88 2.76
C ILE A 12 -8.61 -11.50 3.41
N LYS A 13 -9.77 -10.87 3.60
CA LYS A 13 -9.91 -9.57 4.23
C LYS A 13 -9.35 -9.55 5.65
N GLU A 14 -9.71 -10.54 6.48
CA GLU A 14 -9.27 -10.61 7.86
C GLU A 14 -7.77 -10.93 7.95
N GLU A 15 -7.29 -11.83 7.08
CA GLU A 15 -5.87 -12.19 7.00
C GLU A 15 -5.00 -10.97 6.62
N MET A 16 -5.41 -10.19 5.60
CA MET A 16 -4.70 -8.96 5.23
C MET A 16 -4.83 -7.84 6.28
N ARG A 17 -5.83 -7.89 7.14
CA ARG A 17 -6.06 -6.89 8.20
C ARG A 17 -5.20 -7.15 9.44
N ASN A 18 -4.96 -8.42 9.76
CA ASN A 18 -4.31 -8.87 10.98
C ASN A 18 -2.78 -8.78 10.90
N VAL A 19 -2.23 -7.65 11.35
CA VAL A 19 -0.77 -7.39 11.35
C VAL A 19 0.00 -8.28 12.34
N ASP A 20 -0.66 -8.91 13.30
CA ASP A 20 0.02 -9.77 14.26
C ASP A 20 0.39 -11.13 13.68
N VAL A 21 -0.34 -11.55 12.64
CA VAL A 21 -0.13 -12.83 11.95
C VAL A 21 0.47 -12.63 10.55
N LEU A 22 0.27 -11.46 9.93
CA LEU A 22 0.69 -11.21 8.56
C LEU A 22 2.19 -10.85 8.45
N SER A 23 2.96 -11.68 7.74
CA SER A 23 4.36 -11.42 7.37
C SER A 23 4.49 -10.91 5.92
N GLU A 24 5.67 -10.38 5.56
CA GLU A 24 5.98 -9.96 4.19
C GLU A 24 5.81 -11.12 3.19
N ASP A 25 6.31 -12.31 3.54
CA ASP A 25 6.20 -13.52 2.72
C ASP A 25 4.74 -13.94 2.55
N ARG A 26 3.97 -13.94 3.63
CA ARG A 26 2.56 -14.32 3.58
C ARG A 26 1.73 -13.36 2.74
N LEU A 27 2.02 -12.06 2.83
CA LEU A 27 1.43 -11.06 1.94
C LEU A 27 1.78 -11.35 0.47
N ASN A 28 3.03 -11.67 0.16
CA ASN A 28 3.45 -12.03 -1.21
C ASN A 28 2.76 -13.32 -1.71
N GLU A 29 2.56 -14.33 -0.86
CA GLU A 29 1.81 -15.54 -1.20
C GLU A 29 0.34 -15.22 -1.56
N LEU A 30 -0.34 -14.41 -0.76
CA LEU A 30 -1.72 -13.98 -1.03
C LEU A 30 -1.82 -13.26 -2.39
N LEU A 31 -0.82 -12.44 -2.70
CA LEU A 31 -0.73 -11.73 -3.97
C LEU A 31 -0.48 -12.67 -5.16
N GLN A 32 0.36 -13.69 -4.99
CA GLN A 32 0.51 -14.73 -6.01
C GLN A 32 -0.77 -15.53 -6.21
N SER A 33 -1.51 -15.84 -5.13
CA SER A 33 -2.83 -16.48 -5.22
C SER A 33 -3.78 -15.63 -6.04
N PHE A 34 -3.90 -14.34 -5.75
CA PHE A 34 -4.71 -13.41 -6.56
C PHE A 34 -4.33 -13.43 -8.04
N LEU A 35 -3.03 -13.39 -8.36
CA LEU A 35 -2.55 -13.42 -9.75
C LEU A 35 -2.90 -14.73 -10.46
N ASN A 36 -2.85 -15.86 -9.76
CA ASN A 36 -3.24 -17.15 -10.30
C ASN A 36 -4.76 -17.24 -10.51
N ASP A 37 -5.55 -16.82 -9.51
CA ASP A 37 -7.01 -16.78 -9.60
C ASP A 37 -7.50 -15.83 -10.71
N PHE A 38 -6.77 -14.74 -10.94
CA PHE A 38 -7.02 -13.83 -12.06
C PHE A 38 -6.82 -14.54 -13.41
N LYS A 39 -5.73 -15.29 -13.59
CA LYS A 39 -5.45 -16.04 -14.84
C LYS A 39 -6.46 -17.16 -15.06
N GLU A 40 -6.87 -17.84 -14.00
CA GLU A 40 -7.84 -18.93 -14.04
C GLU A 40 -9.30 -18.46 -14.10
N ARG A 41 -9.53 -17.13 -14.02
CA ARG A 41 -10.88 -16.51 -14.00
C ARG A 41 -11.74 -16.93 -12.80
N LYS A 42 -11.11 -17.22 -11.66
CA LYS A 42 -11.75 -17.66 -10.41
C LYS A 42 -11.82 -16.56 -9.34
N LEU A 43 -11.82 -15.29 -9.75
CA LEU A 43 -11.79 -14.17 -8.81
C LEU A 43 -13.00 -14.18 -7.88
N GLU A 44 -14.21 -14.22 -8.44
CA GLU A 44 -15.45 -14.19 -7.64
C GLU A 44 -15.56 -15.42 -6.74
N GLU A 45 -15.30 -16.60 -7.28
CA GLU A 45 -15.30 -17.88 -6.57
C GLU A 45 -14.37 -17.88 -5.37
N ASN A 46 -13.17 -17.30 -5.52
CA ASN A 46 -12.16 -17.22 -4.47
C ASN A 46 -12.25 -15.95 -3.60
N GLY A 47 -13.33 -15.17 -3.74
CA GLY A 47 -13.60 -14.02 -2.88
C GLY A 47 -12.75 -12.78 -3.16
N TRP A 48 -12.19 -12.68 -4.37
CA TRP A 48 -11.51 -11.48 -4.84
C TRP A 48 -12.49 -10.47 -5.45
N PRO A 49 -12.16 -9.17 -5.43
CA PRO A 49 -12.94 -8.19 -6.19
C PRO A 49 -12.91 -8.52 -7.68
N THR A 50 -14.02 -8.26 -8.37
CA THR A 50 -14.14 -8.45 -9.83
C THR A 50 -13.97 -7.13 -10.60
N SER A 51 -14.46 -6.02 -10.04
CA SER A 51 -14.33 -4.68 -10.63
C SER A 51 -13.09 -3.95 -10.15
N ILE A 52 -12.29 -3.44 -11.10
CA ILE A 52 -11.03 -2.72 -10.84
C ILE A 52 -10.14 -3.53 -9.86
N CYS A 53 -10.14 -4.85 -10.02
CA CYS A 53 -9.69 -5.82 -9.03
C CYS A 53 -8.20 -5.66 -8.66
N ALA A 54 -7.35 -5.54 -9.67
CA ALA A 54 -5.92 -5.30 -9.51
C ALA A 54 -5.63 -4.04 -8.69
N TYR A 55 -6.35 -2.94 -8.96
CA TYR A 55 -6.20 -1.69 -8.21
C TYR A 55 -6.60 -1.89 -6.75
N LYS A 56 -7.79 -2.44 -6.49
CA LYS A 56 -8.29 -2.69 -5.12
C LYS A 56 -7.32 -3.56 -4.32
N VAL A 57 -6.90 -4.70 -4.88
CA VAL A 57 -5.95 -5.61 -4.23
C VAL A 57 -4.61 -4.92 -3.99
N SER A 58 -4.13 -4.09 -4.94
CA SER A 58 -2.87 -3.36 -4.74
C SER A 58 -2.91 -2.34 -3.59
N LYS A 59 -4.04 -1.64 -3.41
CA LYS A 59 -4.20 -0.67 -2.31
C LYS A 59 -4.30 -1.36 -0.96
N VAL A 60 -5.00 -2.49 -0.92
CA VAL A 60 -5.10 -3.32 0.29
C VAL A 60 -3.72 -3.86 0.66
N ALA A 61 -2.99 -4.40 -0.31
CA ALA A 61 -1.66 -4.97 -0.09
C ALA A 61 -0.66 -3.95 0.45
N VAL A 62 -0.60 -2.76 -0.14
CA VAL A 62 0.26 -1.69 0.40
C VAL A 62 -0.21 -1.24 1.77
N SER A 63 -1.52 -1.09 2.01
CA SER A 63 -2.03 -0.75 3.35
C SER A 63 -1.64 -1.79 4.40
N ALA A 64 -1.65 -3.07 4.04
CA ALA A 64 -1.19 -4.17 4.89
C ALA A 64 0.33 -4.11 5.09
N TYR A 65 1.10 -3.90 4.02
CA TYR A 65 2.56 -3.77 4.08
C TYR A 65 3.02 -2.59 4.94
N THR A 66 2.36 -1.44 4.85
CA THR A 66 2.61 -0.28 5.71
C THR A 66 2.48 -0.66 7.18
N LYS A 67 1.49 -1.46 7.56
CA LYS A 67 1.34 -1.94 8.95
C LYS A 67 2.46 -2.88 9.36
N ILE A 68 2.89 -3.79 8.46
CA ILE A 68 4.02 -4.70 8.69
C ILE A 68 5.29 -3.88 8.96
N LEU A 69 5.56 -2.87 8.13
CA LEU A 69 6.70 -1.99 8.29
C LEU A 69 6.62 -1.16 9.58
N ALA A 70 5.46 -0.58 9.90
CA ALA A 70 5.27 0.18 11.14
C ALA A 70 5.55 -0.67 12.40
N LYS A 71 5.22 -1.97 12.37
CA LYS A 71 5.57 -2.92 13.45
C LYS A 71 7.06 -3.26 13.47
N LYS A 72 7.68 -3.41 12.30
CA LYS A 72 9.11 -3.72 12.15
C LYS A 72 10.01 -2.56 12.58
N TYR A 73 9.56 -1.33 12.38
CA TYR A 73 10.30 -0.11 12.68
C TYR A 73 9.49 0.80 13.62
N PRO A 74 9.42 0.48 14.92
CA PRO A 74 8.60 1.25 15.87
C PRO A 74 9.06 2.70 16.07
N ASN A 75 10.32 3.02 15.72
CA ASN A 75 10.87 4.37 15.78
C ASN A 75 10.56 5.20 14.51
N ILE A 76 9.85 4.61 13.54
CA ILE A 76 9.49 5.24 12.27
C ILE A 76 7.97 5.28 12.17
N CYS A 77 7.42 6.48 11.91
CA CYS A 77 6.00 6.68 11.72
C CYS A 77 5.59 6.37 10.27
N ILE A 78 5.40 5.09 9.96
CA ILE A 78 5.06 4.63 8.61
C ILE A 78 3.53 4.65 8.43
N ASN A 79 3.04 5.51 7.52
CA ASN A 79 1.61 5.72 7.30
C ASN A 79 1.22 5.61 5.82
N CYS A 80 -0.01 5.16 5.58
CA CYS A 80 -0.63 5.11 4.25
C CYS A 80 -1.88 6.00 4.24
N VAL A 81 -1.94 6.94 3.30
CA VAL A 81 -2.98 7.98 3.27
C VAL A 81 -3.78 7.90 1.97
N HIS A 82 -5.10 8.03 2.09
CA HIS A 82 -5.99 8.22 0.95
C HIS A 82 -6.16 9.72 0.65
N PRO A 83 -5.65 10.24 -0.49
CA PRO A 83 -5.71 11.68 -0.79
C PRO A 83 -7.13 12.18 -1.11
N GLY A 84 -8.05 11.26 -1.41
CA GLY A 84 -9.42 11.55 -1.86
C GLY A 84 -9.58 11.16 -3.32
N VAL A 85 -10.74 11.45 -3.90
CA VAL A 85 -10.95 11.27 -5.34
C VAL A 85 -10.52 12.57 -6.02
N VAL A 86 -9.24 12.66 -6.38
CA VAL A 86 -8.59 13.90 -6.84
C VAL A 86 -8.63 14.01 -8.35
N LYS A 87 -8.93 15.20 -8.89
CA LYS A 87 -8.87 15.52 -10.32
C LYS A 87 -7.44 15.44 -10.81
N THR A 88 -7.11 14.36 -11.49
CA THR A 88 -5.78 14.11 -12.04
C THR A 88 -5.92 13.40 -13.37
N ASP A 89 -4.87 13.38 -14.19
CA ASP A 89 -4.87 12.60 -15.43
C ASP A 89 -5.18 11.11 -15.19
N MET A 90 -4.89 10.63 -13.97
CA MET A 90 -5.19 9.30 -13.44
C MET A 90 -6.67 8.89 -13.58
N ASN A 91 -7.59 9.83 -13.40
CA ASN A 91 -9.03 9.61 -13.54
C ASN A 91 -9.61 10.47 -14.66
N CYS A 92 -8.81 10.86 -15.65
CA CYS A 92 -9.24 11.75 -16.74
C CYS A 92 -9.86 13.06 -16.22
N ASN A 93 -9.34 13.59 -15.11
CA ASN A 93 -9.84 14.79 -14.43
C ASN A 93 -11.31 14.71 -13.97
N THR A 94 -11.84 13.49 -13.75
CA THR A 94 -13.21 13.25 -13.28
C THR A 94 -13.35 13.23 -11.75
N GLY A 95 -12.27 13.52 -11.01
CA GLY A 95 -12.31 13.53 -9.56
C GLY A 95 -13.17 14.65 -8.97
N GLU A 96 -13.48 14.53 -7.68
CA GLU A 96 -14.26 15.52 -6.93
C GLU A 96 -13.36 16.65 -6.41
N LEU A 97 -12.18 16.29 -5.89
CA LEU A 97 -11.27 17.22 -5.22
C LEU A 97 -10.24 17.83 -6.18
N PRO A 98 -9.87 19.11 -6.01
CA PRO A 98 -8.74 19.70 -6.71
C PRO A 98 -7.40 19.10 -6.22
N VAL A 99 -6.36 19.21 -7.05
CA VAL A 99 -5.02 18.63 -6.79
C VAL A 99 -4.44 19.13 -5.48
N GLU A 100 -4.61 20.41 -5.19
CA GLU A 100 -4.09 21.10 -4.03
C GLU A 100 -4.65 20.50 -2.73
N GLU A 101 -5.95 20.22 -2.69
CA GLU A 101 -6.60 19.61 -1.52
C GLU A 101 -6.20 18.15 -1.36
N GLY A 102 -6.09 17.42 -2.47
CA GLY A 102 -5.58 16.06 -2.47
C GLY A 102 -4.15 15.94 -1.92
N ALA A 103 -3.31 16.93 -2.22
CA ALA A 103 -1.92 17.01 -1.75
C ALA A 103 -1.79 17.41 -0.28
N GLN A 104 -2.75 18.15 0.28
CA GLN A 104 -2.73 18.55 1.69
C GLN A 104 -2.81 17.35 2.63
N ARG A 105 -3.57 16.31 2.30
CA ARG A 105 -3.75 15.15 3.21
C ARG A 105 -2.44 14.41 3.49
N PRO A 106 -1.64 14.01 2.47
CA PRO A 106 -0.30 13.48 2.70
C PRO A 106 0.62 14.45 3.45
N VAL A 107 0.48 15.77 3.25
CA VAL A 107 1.32 16.80 3.91
C VAL A 107 0.96 16.98 5.38
N VAL A 108 -0.31 16.90 5.77
CA VAL A 108 -0.71 16.95 7.19
C VAL A 108 -0.21 15.70 7.90
N THR A 109 -0.39 14.51 7.31
CA THR A 109 0.16 13.26 7.88
C THR A 109 1.70 13.26 7.91
N ALA A 110 2.36 14.01 7.03
CA ALA A 110 3.81 14.20 7.06
C ALA A 110 4.33 15.01 8.26
N LYS A 111 3.49 15.87 8.83
CA LYS A 111 3.87 16.87 9.83
C LYS A 111 3.41 16.50 11.24
N GLY A 112 2.97 15.26 11.47
CA GLY A 112 2.60 14.78 12.81
C GLY A 112 3.73 15.06 13.82
N GLU A 113 3.34 15.48 15.02
CA GLU A 113 4.11 16.24 16.03
C GLU A 113 5.34 15.53 16.65
N ASP A 114 5.75 14.38 16.12
CA ASP A 114 6.98 13.69 16.55
C ASP A 114 8.10 14.01 15.56
N GLU A 115 8.84 15.11 15.81
CA GLU A 115 9.98 15.56 14.98
C GLU A 115 11.07 14.49 14.82
N GLU A 116 11.07 13.45 15.66
CA GLU A 116 11.98 12.30 15.60
C GLU A 116 11.48 11.11 14.76
N ALA A 117 10.25 11.07 14.24
CA ALA A 117 9.77 9.90 13.51
C ALA A 117 9.92 10.06 11.98
N ALA A 118 10.54 9.09 11.29
CA ALA A 118 10.60 9.09 9.83
C ALA A 118 9.22 8.76 9.24
N VAL A 119 8.79 9.46 8.18
CA VAL A 119 7.44 9.30 7.61
C VAL A 119 7.51 8.75 6.19
N VAL A 120 7.38 7.43 6.07
CA VAL A 120 7.28 6.74 4.78
C VAL A 120 5.86 6.86 4.25
N LYS A 121 5.72 7.45 3.05
CA LYS A 121 4.43 7.82 2.45
C LYS A 121 4.25 7.12 1.13
N VAL A 122 3.15 6.38 0.98
CA VAL A 122 2.84 5.72 -0.28
C VAL A 122 1.68 6.45 -0.96
N CYS A 123 2.01 7.28 -1.96
CA CYS A 123 1.04 7.81 -2.92
C CYS A 123 0.95 6.87 -4.12
N PHE A 124 -0.27 6.67 -4.63
CA PHE A 124 -0.53 5.66 -5.64
C PHE A 124 -1.09 6.24 -6.93
N PRO A 125 -0.33 6.21 -8.03
CA PRO A 125 -0.86 6.41 -9.36
C PRO A 125 -1.67 5.20 -9.86
N PHE A 126 -2.74 5.44 -10.63
CA PHE A 126 -3.33 4.44 -11.53
C PHE A 126 -2.31 4.14 -12.61
N PHE A 127 -2.02 2.86 -12.80
CA PHE A 127 -1.18 2.40 -13.89
C PHE A 127 -2.03 1.48 -14.77
N PRO A 128 -2.22 1.81 -16.05
CA PRO A 128 -3.03 1.02 -16.96
C PRO A 128 -2.36 -0.29 -17.44
N ASP A 129 -1.05 -0.52 -17.22
CA ASP A 129 -0.37 -1.74 -17.66
C ASP A 129 0.04 -2.62 -16.46
N PHE A 130 -0.77 -3.65 -16.19
CA PHE A 130 -0.56 -4.61 -15.11
C PHE A 130 0.39 -5.73 -15.53
N ARG A 131 1.68 -5.43 -15.64
CA ARG A 131 2.71 -6.46 -15.56
C ARG A 131 3.15 -6.62 -14.12
N THR A 132 3.19 -7.88 -13.67
CA THR A 132 3.46 -8.42 -12.32
C THR A 132 4.64 -7.79 -11.56
N THR A 133 5.48 -7.02 -12.24
CA THR A 133 6.54 -6.19 -11.67
C THR A 133 5.99 -5.06 -10.80
N MET A 134 4.83 -4.48 -11.09
CA MET A 134 4.41 -3.21 -10.49
C MET A 134 4.11 -3.30 -8.99
N LEU A 135 3.53 -4.40 -8.52
CA LEU A 135 3.23 -4.55 -7.11
C LEU A 135 4.52 -4.75 -6.30
N ARG A 136 5.45 -5.54 -6.85
CA ARG A 136 6.82 -5.61 -6.33
C ARG A 136 7.51 -4.26 -6.42
N SER A 137 7.33 -3.48 -7.47
CA SER A 137 7.91 -2.13 -7.60
C SER A 137 7.32 -1.13 -6.60
N LEU A 138 6.02 -1.20 -6.29
CA LEU A 138 5.40 -0.36 -5.27
C LEU A 138 5.88 -0.76 -3.88
N LEU A 139 5.83 -2.05 -3.54
CA LEU A 139 6.34 -2.56 -2.26
C LEU A 139 7.84 -2.27 -2.12
N TRP A 140 8.61 -2.47 -3.19
CA TRP A 140 10.03 -2.15 -3.27
C TRP A 140 10.26 -0.66 -3.08
N ARG A 141 9.51 0.23 -3.75
CA ARG A 141 9.59 1.68 -3.51
C ARG A 141 9.25 2.06 -2.06
N CYS A 142 8.24 1.44 -1.45
CA CYS A 142 7.91 1.68 -0.05
C CYS A 142 9.06 1.28 0.87
N ARG A 143 9.68 0.12 0.61
CA ARG A 143 10.84 -0.37 1.33
C ARG A 143 12.04 0.54 1.15
N ASP A 144 12.35 0.90 -0.10
CA ASP A 144 13.41 1.82 -0.48
C ASP A 144 13.26 3.20 0.17
N ASP A 145 12.04 3.73 0.23
CA ASP A 145 11.76 5.01 0.91
C ASP A 145 12.00 4.88 2.42
N ALA A 146 11.61 3.76 3.05
CA ALA A 146 11.91 3.48 4.45
C ALA A 146 13.42 3.36 4.71
N GLU A 147 14.12 2.60 3.87
CA GLU A 147 15.57 2.37 3.97
C GLU A 147 16.38 3.66 3.71
N ARG A 148 15.95 4.50 2.75
CA ARG A 148 16.57 5.81 2.50
C ARG A 148 16.41 6.78 3.68
N ASP A 149 15.24 6.79 4.32
CA ASP A 149 15.02 7.64 5.50
C ASP A 149 15.88 7.18 6.68
N LEU A 150 16.01 5.86 6.90
CA LEU A 150 16.94 5.27 7.88
C LEU A 150 18.40 5.67 7.59
N HIS A 151 18.84 5.55 6.35
CA HIS A 151 20.21 5.89 5.95
C HIS A 151 20.50 7.39 6.13
N ARG A 152 19.56 8.29 5.82
CA ARG A 152 19.74 9.74 6.02
C ARG A 152 19.96 10.12 7.48
N ARG A 153 19.46 9.33 8.43
CA ARG A 153 19.55 9.60 9.87
C ARG A 153 20.78 8.97 10.53
N GLY A 154 21.61 8.24 9.78
CA GLY A 154 22.76 7.52 10.34
C GLY A 154 22.37 6.33 11.21
N GLU A 155 21.10 5.94 11.20
CA GLU A 155 20.56 4.77 11.92
C GLU A 155 20.74 3.47 11.11
N ALA A 156 21.20 3.58 9.85
CA ALA A 156 21.58 2.45 9.03
C ALA A 156 23.01 1.97 9.37
N THR A 157 23.19 1.42 10.56
CA THR A 157 24.31 0.50 10.83
C THR A 157 23.74 -0.92 10.89
N GLU A 158 24.22 -1.75 9.96
CA GLU A 158 23.81 -3.14 9.68
C GLU A 158 22.44 -3.31 9.01
N LEU A 159 22.43 -3.47 7.68
CA LEU A 159 21.55 -4.37 6.93
C LEU A 159 22.01 -4.41 5.46
N LEU A 160 23.29 -4.72 5.27
CA LEU A 160 23.80 -5.33 4.04
C LEU A 160 24.06 -6.79 4.40
N LEU A 161 23.07 -7.65 4.16
CA LEU A 161 23.17 -9.06 3.77
C LEU A 161 21.75 -9.64 3.60
#